data_AF-A0A2G9V6H6-F1
#
_entry.id   AF-A0A2G9V6H6-F1
#
_cell.length_a   1.000
_cell.length_b   1.000
_cell.length_c   1.000
_cell.angle_alpha   90.00
_cell.angle_beta   90.00
_cell.angle_gamma   90.00
#
_symmetry.space_group_name_H-M   'P 1'
#
loop_
_entity.id
_entity.type
_entity.pdbx_description
1 polymer ?
#
loop_
_entity_poly.entity_id
_entity_poly.type
_entity_poly.pdbx_seq_one_letter_code
_entity_poly.pdbx_strand_id
1 'polypeptide(L)'
;MAIAAPEFDFYMPRMLILFVCIYLSLAAASTDNSRLDEEGPFKVFRVVPTTAVQLKRMIALFETAKSDEADFWHAPSVVNSTIDVMVSPSFTDKFASFLKEHKYPFHVAIEDLKKLLIEKEGTIKMNHEGVGENEFIRMHDDTGAFVSKLR
;
A
#
# COMPACT_ATOMS: atom_id res chain seq x y z
N MET A 1 -38.20 -19.61 62.36
CA MET A 1 -38.53 -19.53 60.92
C MET A 1 -38.14 -18.15 60.42
N ALA A 2 -37.00 -18.04 59.75
CA ALA A 2 -36.64 -16.97 58.81
C ALA A 2 -35.33 -17.40 58.15
N ILE A 3 -35.39 -17.67 56.84
CA ILE A 3 -34.24 -18.05 56.01
C ILE A 3 -33.93 -16.79 55.20
N ALA A 4 -32.78 -16.16 55.43
CA ALA A 4 -32.35 -15.00 54.65
C ALA A 4 -31.55 -15.47 53.42
N ALA A 5 -31.98 -15.02 52.25
CA ALA A 5 -31.40 -15.30 50.94
C ALA A 5 -30.14 -14.45 50.66
N PRO A 6 -29.27 -14.86 49.70
CA PRO A 6 -27.89 -14.38 49.60
C PRO A 6 -27.72 -13.07 48.81
N GLU A 7 -26.65 -12.37 49.15
CA GLU A 7 -26.20 -11.09 48.60
C GLU A 7 -25.80 -11.22 47.12
N PHE A 8 -26.45 -10.47 46.23
CA PHE A 8 -26.19 -10.49 44.79
C PHE A 8 -26.17 -9.09 44.18
N ASP A 9 -25.36 -8.17 44.73
CA ASP A 9 -25.33 -6.78 44.25
C ASP A 9 -23.92 -6.19 44.06
N PHE A 10 -22.91 -7.00 43.68
CA PHE A 10 -21.56 -6.45 43.51
C PHE A 10 -20.73 -6.98 42.34
N TYR A 11 -21.35 -7.37 41.22
CA TYR A 11 -20.61 -7.91 40.07
C TYR A 11 -20.72 -7.12 38.75
N MET A 12 -21.42 -5.99 38.70
CA MET A 12 -21.62 -5.26 37.44
C MET A 12 -20.54 -4.21 37.08
N PRO A 13 -19.96 -3.40 37.99
CA PRO A 13 -19.05 -2.32 37.55
C PRO A 13 -17.62 -2.79 37.26
N ARG A 14 -17.17 -3.91 37.84
CA ARG A 14 -15.80 -4.43 37.66
C ARG A 14 -15.59 -5.12 36.31
N MET A 15 -16.64 -5.71 35.75
CA MET A 15 -16.59 -6.34 34.43
C MET A 15 -16.59 -5.31 33.30
N LEU A 16 -17.33 -4.21 33.44
CA LEU A 16 -17.40 -3.15 32.44
C LEU A 16 -16.06 -2.43 32.28
N ILE A 17 -15.31 -2.23 33.38
CA ILE A 17 -13.95 -1.67 33.36
C ILE A 17 -12.99 -2.58 32.58
N LEU A 18 -13.07 -3.91 32.76
CA LEU A 18 -12.22 -4.84 32.01
C LEU A 18 -12.48 -4.80 30.51
N PHE A 19 -13.75 -4.71 30.10
CA PHE A 19 -14.12 -4.58 28.68
C PHE A 19 -13.63 -3.26 28.07
N VAL A 20 -13.73 -2.15 28.81
CA VAL A 20 -13.18 -0.85 28.36
C VAL A 20 -11.66 -0.91 28.23
N CYS A 21 -10.95 -1.53 29.18
CA CYS A 21 -9.49 -1.66 29.11
C CYS A 21 -9.02 -2.53 27.92
N ILE A 22 -9.76 -3.60 27.58
CA ILE A 22 -9.46 -4.43 26.41
C ILE A 22 -9.69 -3.64 25.12
N TYR A 23 -10.77 -2.86 25.03
CA TYR A 23 -11.06 -2.03 23.86
C TYR A 23 -10.04 -0.88 23.69
N LEU A 24 -9.62 -0.25 24.80
CA LEU A 24 -8.61 0.81 24.79
C LEU A 24 -7.23 0.30 24.39
N SER A 25 -6.85 -0.90 24.85
CA SER A 25 -5.59 -1.55 24.49
C SER A 25 -5.56 -1.97 23.02
N LEU A 26 -6.71 -2.39 22.46
CA LEU A 26 -6.83 -2.77 21.05
C LEU A 26 -6.69 -1.56 20.11
N ALA A 27 -7.18 -0.38 20.52
CA ALA A 27 -7.05 0.85 19.74
C ALA A 27 -5.62 1.44 19.75
N ALA A 28 -4.80 1.11 20.75
CA ALA A 28 -3.43 1.59 20.86
C ALA A 28 -2.41 0.75 20.05
N ALA A 29 -2.81 -0.39 19.48
CA ALA A 29 -1.91 -1.32 18.81
C ALA A 29 -1.69 -1.03 17.30
N SER A 30 -2.31 0.01 16.74
CA SER A 30 -2.17 0.34 15.32
C SER A 30 -1.42 1.66 15.11
N THR A 31 -0.13 1.67 15.44
CA THR A 31 0.78 2.70 14.95
C THR A 31 2.15 2.09 14.68
N ASP A 32 2.29 1.37 13.56
CA ASP A 32 3.61 1.11 12.97
C ASP A 32 3.93 2.27 12.02
N ASN A 33 4.12 3.46 12.60
CA ASN A 33 4.61 4.61 11.84
C ASN A 33 6.14 4.56 11.81
N SER A 34 6.68 4.57 10.59
CA SER A 34 8.02 5.04 10.24
C SER A 34 9.22 4.26 10.81
N ARG A 35 9.51 3.08 10.22
CA ARG A 35 10.89 2.58 10.06
C ARG A 35 11.44 2.81 8.64
N LEU A 36 10.81 3.70 7.87
CA LEU A 36 11.00 3.85 6.42
C LEU A 36 12.34 4.51 6.00
N ASP A 37 13.16 4.98 6.93
CA ASP A 37 14.35 5.77 6.60
C ASP A 37 15.68 4.99 6.67
N GLU A 38 15.70 3.80 7.27
CA GLU A 38 16.96 3.04 7.48
C GLU A 38 17.16 1.87 6.50
N GLU A 39 16.16 1.53 5.67
CA GLU A 39 16.17 0.26 4.92
C GLU A 39 16.62 0.41 3.45
N GLY A 40 16.68 1.61 2.90
CA GLY A 40 17.14 1.87 1.52
C GLY A 40 16.00 2.27 0.56
N PRO A 41 16.31 2.53 -0.73
CA PRO A 41 15.30 3.01 -1.67
C PRO A 41 14.38 1.89 -2.17
N PHE A 42 13.11 2.23 -2.41
CA PHE A 42 12.16 1.36 -3.12
C PHE A 42 12.59 1.20 -4.58
N LYS A 43 12.56 -0.04 -5.07
CA LYS A 43 12.97 -0.39 -6.43
C LYS A 43 11.80 -0.97 -7.20
N VAL A 44 11.75 -0.70 -8.50
CA VAL A 44 10.78 -1.33 -9.40
C VAL A 44 11.50 -2.28 -10.34
N PHE A 45 11.11 -3.54 -10.28
CA PHE A 45 11.62 -4.61 -11.14
C PHE A 45 10.66 -4.85 -12.29
N ARG A 46 11.21 -4.89 -13.51
CA ARG A 46 10.50 -5.33 -14.70
C ARG A 46 10.94 -6.76 -15.04
N VAL A 47 10.03 -7.70 -14.86
CA VAL A 47 10.26 -9.14 -15.05
C VAL A 47 9.49 -9.62 -16.27
N VAL A 48 10.07 -10.54 -17.04
CA VAL A 48 9.41 -11.15 -18.20
C VAL A 48 9.39 -12.67 -18.02
N PRO A 49 8.27 -13.30 -17.64
CA PRO A 49 8.20 -14.76 -17.55
C PRO A 49 8.22 -15.36 -18.96
N THR A 50 9.19 -16.24 -19.25
CA THR A 50 9.34 -16.87 -20.57
C THR A 50 8.63 -18.22 -20.66
N THR A 51 8.28 -18.81 -19.52
CA THR A 51 7.66 -20.13 -19.42
C THR A 51 6.33 -20.07 -18.69
N ALA A 52 5.37 -20.93 -19.06
CA ALA A 52 4.08 -21.02 -18.37
C ALA A 52 4.20 -21.34 -16.87
N VAL A 53 5.21 -22.11 -16.46
CA VAL A 53 5.51 -22.40 -15.05
C VAL A 53 5.94 -21.13 -14.31
N GLN A 54 6.79 -20.33 -14.95
CA GLN A 54 7.26 -19.06 -14.40
C GLN A 54 6.09 -18.06 -14.24
N LEU A 55 5.19 -18.00 -15.22
CA LEU A 55 3.98 -17.17 -15.15
C LEU A 55 3.07 -17.61 -14.01
N LYS A 56 2.77 -18.91 -13.89
CA LYS A 56 1.92 -19.44 -12.80
C LYS A 56 2.48 -19.13 -11.42
N ARG A 57 3.81 -19.24 -11.24
CA ARG A 57 4.46 -18.83 -9.99
C ARG A 57 4.30 -17.34 -9.70
N MET A 58 4.39 -16.51 -10.73
CA MET A 58 4.22 -15.07 -10.57
C MET A 58 2.78 -14.69 -10.23
N ILE A 59 1.79 -15.40 -10.80
CA ILE A 59 0.37 -15.25 -10.42
C ILE A 59 0.17 -15.64 -8.95
N ALA A 60 0.73 -16.77 -8.52
CA ALA A 60 0.65 -17.19 -7.12
C ALA A 60 1.31 -16.17 -6.17
N LEU A 61 2.45 -15.58 -6.57
CA LEU A 61 3.09 -14.50 -5.83
C LEU A 61 2.21 -13.24 -5.79
N PHE A 62 1.58 -12.87 -6.90
CA PHE A 62 0.66 -11.73 -6.95
C PHE A 62 -0.52 -11.90 -5.98
N GLU A 63 -1.07 -13.11 -5.89
CA GLU A 63 -2.20 -13.42 -5.00
C GLU A 63 -1.82 -13.54 -3.52
N THR A 64 -0.56 -13.87 -3.22
CA THR A 64 -0.07 -14.10 -1.84
C THR A 64 0.83 -13.00 -1.31
N ALA A 65 1.23 -12.05 -2.15
CA ALA A 65 2.08 -10.94 -1.76
C ALA A 65 1.35 -10.04 -0.75
N LYS A 66 2.11 -9.65 0.28
CA LYS A 66 1.70 -8.59 1.18
C LYS A 66 2.04 -7.25 0.54
N SER A 67 1.10 -6.32 0.55
CA SER A 67 1.29 -4.98 0.00
C SER A 67 2.45 -4.21 0.63
N ASP A 68 2.87 -4.57 1.85
CA ASP A 68 4.01 -3.96 2.53
C ASP A 68 5.39 -4.43 1.99
N GLU A 69 5.44 -5.61 1.36
CA GLU A 69 6.69 -6.23 0.89
C GLU A 69 6.87 -6.04 -0.62
N ALA A 70 5.81 -6.26 -1.39
CA ALA A 70 5.81 -6.12 -2.83
C ALA A 70 4.44 -5.68 -3.35
N ASP A 71 4.45 -4.76 -4.30
CA ASP A 71 3.27 -4.25 -4.97
C ASP A 71 3.42 -4.41 -6.48
N PHE A 72 2.40 -4.99 -7.11
CA PHE A 72 2.44 -5.34 -8.53
C PHE A 72 1.70 -4.28 -9.34
N TRP A 73 2.49 -3.35 -9.91
CA TRP A 73 1.97 -2.27 -10.74
C TRP A 73 1.45 -2.76 -12.09
N HIS A 74 2.01 -3.87 -12.60
CA HIS A 74 1.47 -4.54 -13.77
C HIS A 74 1.27 -6.03 -13.47
N ALA A 75 0.01 -6.47 -13.48
CA ALA A 75 -0.35 -7.83 -13.12
C ALA A 75 0.19 -8.87 -14.13
N PRO A 76 0.59 -10.07 -13.66
CA PRO A 76 0.90 -11.20 -14.54
C PRO A 76 -0.32 -11.62 -15.35
N SER A 77 -0.25 -11.49 -16.67
CA SER A 77 -1.36 -11.85 -17.58
C SER A 77 -1.00 -13.03 -18.50
N VAL A 78 0.03 -12.87 -19.32
CA VAL A 78 0.46 -13.86 -20.32
C VAL A 78 1.98 -14.05 -20.31
N VAL A 79 2.43 -15.17 -20.88
CA VAL A 79 3.87 -15.45 -21.07
C VAL A 79 4.45 -14.42 -22.03
N ASN A 80 5.69 -14.01 -21.79
CA ASN A 80 6.40 -12.92 -22.49
C ASN A 80 5.78 -11.52 -22.30
N SER A 81 4.84 -11.34 -21.37
CA SER A 81 4.39 -10.00 -20.96
C SER A 81 5.30 -9.43 -19.89
N THR A 82 5.45 -8.12 -19.85
CA THR A 82 6.20 -7.43 -18.79
C THR A 82 5.37 -7.36 -17.51
N ILE A 83 6.01 -7.63 -16.38
CA ILE A 83 5.42 -7.53 -15.04
C ILE A 83 6.27 -6.53 -14.28
N ASP A 84 5.63 -5.47 -13.81
CA ASP A 84 6.27 -4.41 -13.04
C ASP A 84 5.91 -4.58 -11.57
N VAL A 85 6.93 -4.76 -10.74
CA VAL A 85 6.79 -5.02 -9.31
C VAL A 85 7.62 -4.00 -8.55
N MET A 86 6.94 -3.16 -7.76
CA MET A 86 7.58 -2.33 -6.74
C MET A 86 7.89 -3.22 -5.54
N VAL A 87 9.13 -3.17 -5.07
CA VAL A 87 9.62 -4.02 -3.99
C VAL A 87 10.19 -3.13 -2.90
N SER A 88 9.84 -3.47 -1.65
CA SER A 88 10.37 -2.77 -0.50
C SER A 88 11.88 -3.02 -0.36
N PRO A 89 12.63 -2.06 0.19
CA PRO A 89 14.06 -2.22 0.44
C PRO A 89 14.41 -3.51 1.20
N SER A 90 13.67 -3.85 2.26
CA SER A 90 13.87 -5.04 3.09
C SER A 90 13.62 -6.36 2.35
N PHE A 91 12.83 -6.33 1.28
CA PHE A 91 12.52 -7.51 0.46
C PHE A 91 13.31 -7.57 -0.86
N THR A 92 14.02 -6.50 -1.21
CA THR A 92 14.72 -6.34 -2.51
C THR A 92 15.71 -7.48 -2.77
N ASP A 93 16.58 -7.81 -1.82
CA ASP A 93 17.61 -8.84 -2.02
C ASP A 93 17.01 -10.24 -2.12
N LYS A 94 15.96 -10.52 -1.35
CA LYS A 94 15.22 -11.80 -1.39
C LYS A 94 14.55 -11.97 -2.74
N PHE A 95 13.86 -10.93 -3.22
CA PHE A 95 13.20 -10.94 -4.51
C PHE A 95 14.19 -11.07 -5.67
N ALA A 96 15.28 -10.31 -5.66
CA ALA A 96 16.32 -10.40 -6.68
C ALA A 96 16.98 -11.79 -6.71
N SER A 97 17.19 -12.42 -5.55
CA SER A 97 17.73 -13.77 -5.46
C SER A 97 16.75 -14.80 -6.01
N PHE A 98 15.46 -14.70 -5.67
CA PHE A 98 14.39 -15.55 -6.21
C PHE A 98 14.34 -15.48 -7.75
N LEU A 99 14.42 -14.28 -8.32
CA LEU A 99 14.42 -14.10 -9.77
C LEU A 99 15.65 -14.75 -10.43
N LYS A 100 16.84 -14.58 -9.83
CA LYS A 100 18.09 -15.18 -10.32
C LYS A 100 18.07 -16.70 -10.24
N GLU A 101 17.65 -17.26 -9.11
CA GLU A 101 17.59 -18.71 -8.87
C GLU A 101 16.71 -19.42 -9.91
N HIS A 102 15.55 -18.83 -10.21
CA HIS A 102 14.60 -19.37 -11.17
C HIS A 102 14.83 -18.89 -12.61
N LYS A 103 15.95 -18.20 -12.87
CA LYS A 103 16.37 -17.71 -14.19
C LYS A 103 15.28 -16.89 -14.90
N TYR A 104 14.60 -16.04 -14.16
CA TYR A 104 13.72 -15.03 -14.76
C TYR A 104 14.59 -13.99 -15.46
N PRO A 105 14.29 -13.61 -16.72
CA PRO A 105 14.86 -12.41 -17.28
C PRO A 105 14.18 -11.19 -16.64
N PHE A 106 14.98 -10.35 -16.00
CA PHE A 106 14.52 -9.13 -15.34
C PHE A 106 15.54 -8.01 -15.48
N HIS A 107 15.07 -6.78 -15.33
CA HIS A 107 15.92 -5.61 -15.11
C HIS A 107 15.27 -4.69 -14.08
N VAL A 108 16.08 -3.83 -13.46
CA VAL A 108 15.58 -2.78 -12.57
C VAL A 108 15.13 -1.62 -13.46
N ALA A 109 13.83 -1.34 -13.47
CA ALA A 109 13.25 -0.25 -14.24
C ALA A 109 13.42 1.09 -13.52
N ILE A 110 13.35 1.07 -12.18
CA ILE A 110 13.53 2.25 -11.33
C ILE A 110 14.41 1.85 -10.13
N GLU A 111 15.58 2.48 -10.01
CA GLU A 111 16.53 2.21 -8.91
C GLU A 111 16.17 2.91 -7.59
N ASP A 112 15.56 4.09 -7.68
CA ASP A 112 15.12 4.87 -6.53
C ASP A 112 13.81 5.58 -6.85
N LEU A 113 12.71 4.97 -6.42
CA LEU A 113 11.38 5.51 -6.64
C LEU A 113 11.16 6.82 -5.87
N LYS A 114 11.72 6.94 -4.65
CA LYS A 114 11.57 8.15 -3.81
C LYS A 114 12.21 9.35 -4.50
N LYS A 115 13.42 9.17 -5.03
CA LYS A 115 14.11 10.23 -5.78
C LYS A 115 13.34 10.64 -7.04
N LEU A 116 12.82 9.68 -7.80
CA LEU A 116 12.04 9.95 -9.01
C LEU A 116 10.77 10.76 -8.71
N LEU A 117 10.07 10.41 -7.62
CA LEU A 117 8.89 11.16 -7.17
C LEU A 117 9.25 12.61 -6.80
N ILE A 118 10.32 12.81 -6.02
CA ILE A 118 10.79 14.15 -5.63
C ILE A 118 11.15 14.99 -6.86
N GLU A 119 11.83 14.43 -7.85
CA GLU A 119 12.19 15.13 -9.08
C GLU A 119 10.95 15.55 -9.89
N LYS A 120 9.97 14.65 -9.99
CA LYS A 120 8.72 14.90 -10.72
C LYS A 120 7.84 15.95 -10.03
N GLU A 121 7.77 15.94 -8.71
CA GLU A 121 6.99 16.89 -7.92
C GLU A 121 7.70 18.24 -7.74
N GLY A 122 9.02 18.24 -7.57
CA GLY A 122 9.84 19.46 -7.44
C GLY A 122 9.88 20.32 -8.70
N THR A 123 9.48 19.77 -9.85
CA THR A 123 9.35 20.51 -11.12
C THR A 123 7.98 21.18 -11.29
N ILE A 124 7.06 21.07 -10.32
CA ILE A 124 5.91 21.98 -10.25
C ILE A 124 6.45 23.37 -9.93
N LYS A 125 6.88 24.07 -10.99
CA LYS A 125 7.17 25.50 -10.95
C LYS A 125 5.84 26.16 -10.62
N MET A 126 5.66 26.52 -9.36
CA MET A 126 4.67 27.51 -8.95
C MET A 126 4.92 28.73 -9.84
N ASN A 127 4.05 28.96 -10.82
CA ASN A 127 4.15 30.14 -11.65
C ASN A 127 4.00 31.33 -10.69
N HIS A 128 5.05 32.12 -10.51
CA HIS A 128 5.01 33.31 -9.64
C HIS A 128 4.32 34.50 -10.31
N GLU A 129 3.71 34.27 -11.47
CA GLU A 129 2.67 35.16 -12.00
C GLU A 129 1.34 34.74 -11.37
N GLY A 130 0.83 35.59 -10.49
CA GLY A 130 -0.33 35.35 -9.64
C GLY A 130 -1.46 34.61 -10.37
N VAL A 131 -1.73 33.41 -9.88
CA VAL A 131 -2.94 32.65 -10.19
C VAL A 131 -4.12 33.52 -9.76
N GLY A 132 -4.87 34.04 -10.73
CA GLY A 132 -6.13 34.73 -10.45
C GLY A 132 -7.08 33.78 -9.70
N GLU A 133 -7.83 34.31 -8.74
CA GLU A 133 -8.68 33.55 -7.79
C GLU A 133 -9.75 32.63 -8.43
N ASN A 134 -9.80 32.54 -9.75
CA ASN A 134 -10.73 31.69 -10.50
C ASN A 134 -10.16 30.30 -10.84
N GLU A 135 -8.91 29.99 -10.50
CA GLU A 135 -8.24 28.73 -10.89
C GLU A 135 -8.08 27.72 -9.73
N PHE A 136 -8.69 27.96 -8.57
CA PHE A 136 -8.92 26.89 -7.61
C PHE A 136 -10.19 26.11 -7.98
N ILE A 137 -10.15 25.41 -9.11
CA ILE A 137 -11.15 24.38 -9.42
C ILE A 137 -10.82 23.19 -8.52
N ARG A 138 -11.54 23.10 -7.39
CA ARG A 138 -11.70 21.84 -6.66
C ARG A 138 -12.24 20.82 -7.65
N MET A 139 -11.43 19.86 -8.06
CA MET A 139 -11.79 18.72 -8.93
C MET A 139 -12.78 17.76 -8.24
N HIS A 140 -13.90 18.27 -7.74
CA HIS A 140 -14.93 17.44 -7.10
C HIS A 140 -16.36 17.73 -7.55
N ASP A 141 -16.58 18.63 -8.54
CA ASP A 141 -17.93 18.94 -9.05
C ASP A 141 -18.13 18.89 -10.59
N ASP A 142 -17.09 18.62 -11.39
CA ASP A 142 -17.18 18.76 -12.86
C ASP A 142 -17.63 17.52 -13.64
N THR A 143 -18.50 16.68 -13.08
CA THR A 143 -19.27 15.69 -13.90
C THR A 143 -20.44 16.32 -14.67
N GLY A 144 -20.73 17.61 -14.50
CA GLY A 144 -21.89 18.27 -15.12
C GLY A 144 -21.63 19.17 -16.33
N ALA A 145 -20.40 19.66 -16.53
CA ALA A 145 -20.17 20.79 -17.46
C ALA A 145 -19.99 20.40 -18.94
N PHE A 146 -19.73 19.13 -19.24
CA PHE A 146 -19.37 18.70 -20.61
C PHE A 146 -20.56 18.34 -21.51
N VAL A 147 -21.81 18.35 -21.02
CA VAL A 147 -22.98 17.96 -21.83
C VAL A 147 -23.65 19.17 -22.53
N SER A 148 -23.29 20.40 -22.19
CA SER A 148 -24.06 21.58 -22.63
C SER A 148 -23.60 22.22 -23.96
N LYS A 149 -22.63 21.64 -24.69
CA LYS A 149 -22.13 22.22 -25.95
C LYS A 149 -22.42 21.42 -27.22
N LEU A 150 -23.45 20.56 -27.17
CA LEU A 150 -24.07 19.95 -28.34
C LEU A 150 -25.55 20.33 -28.40
N ARG A 151 -25.82 21.58 -28.76
CA ARG A 151 -27.04 21.97 -29.47
C ARG A 151 -26.78 23.24 -30.26
#